data_AF-A0A967WCJ7-F1
#
_entry.id   AF-A0A967WCJ7-F1
#
_cell.length_a   1.000
_cell.length_b   1.000
_cell.length_c   1.000
_cell.angle_alpha   90.00
_cell.angle_beta   90.00
_cell.angle_gamma   90.00
#
_symmetry.space_group_name_H-M   'P 1'
#
loop_
_entity.id
_entity.type
_entity.pdbx_description
1 polymer ?
#
loop_
_entity_poly.entity_id
_entity_poly.type
_entity_poly.pdbx_seq_one_letter_code
_entity_poly.pdbx_strand_id
1 'polypeptide(L)'
;LVDGGPSPSDLTSALGREMPFWDRSIDLLIMTHPDADHISGLVEVLDRYEVGGWLDNGRPDDDATYGECMARLEEAKVPRHMVRAGDSLDLGQGIVLEVLHPPPQLMIGTEGDDNNNSLVLRLRWGEAEVLLTGDIGAEAERLLLGSNQDLAADLLKVAHHGSGGSSCEE
;
A
#
# COMPACT_ATOMS: atom_id res chain seq x y z
N LEU A 1 3.84 -2.51 -7.55
CA LEU A 1 3.05 -1.26 -7.66
C LEU A 1 2.41 -0.97 -6.31
N VAL A 2 2.53 0.25 -5.77
CA VAL A 2 1.93 0.63 -4.49
C VAL A 2 0.90 1.71 -4.73
N ASP A 3 -0.37 1.36 -4.49
CA ASP A 3 -1.57 2.11 -4.83
C ASP A 3 -1.68 2.47 -6.33
N GLY A 4 -2.89 2.79 -6.77
CA GLY A 4 -3.18 3.24 -8.13
C GLY A 4 -3.45 4.73 -8.26
N GLY A 5 -3.71 5.42 -7.14
CA GLY A 5 -4.10 6.82 -7.18
C GLY A 5 -5.48 7.04 -7.84
N PRO A 6 -5.92 8.31 -7.95
CA PRO A 6 -7.28 8.63 -8.36
C PRO A 6 -7.45 8.63 -9.89
N SER A 7 -6.35 8.62 -10.65
CA SER A 7 -6.34 8.88 -12.10
C SER A 7 -5.79 7.67 -12.86
N PRO A 8 -6.67 6.85 -13.47
CA PRO A 8 -6.27 5.71 -14.29
C PRO A 8 -5.34 6.11 -15.45
N SER A 9 -5.62 7.23 -16.11
CA SER A 9 -4.81 7.73 -17.23
C SER A 9 -3.40 8.15 -16.80
N ASP A 10 -3.27 8.77 -15.62
CA ASP A 10 -1.95 9.20 -15.13
C ASP A 10 -1.10 7.99 -14.72
N LEU A 11 -1.72 7.03 -14.03
CA LEU A 11 -1.06 5.79 -13.64
C LEU A 11 -0.58 4.99 -14.86
N THR A 12 -1.46 4.77 -15.83
CA THR A 12 -1.13 3.98 -17.02
C THR A 12 -0.10 4.69 -17.91
N SER A 13 -0.14 6.03 -17.97
CA SER A 13 0.90 6.83 -18.63
C SER A 13 2.24 6.74 -17.90
N ALA A 14 2.25 6.77 -16.57
CA ALA A 14 3.46 6.61 -15.78
C ALA A 14 4.08 5.22 -15.97
N LEU A 15 3.29 4.15 -15.86
CA LEU A 15 3.75 2.79 -16.13
C LEU A 15 4.32 2.65 -17.55
N GLY A 16 3.67 3.24 -18.56
CA GLY A 16 4.17 3.22 -19.94
C GLY A 16 5.47 3.99 -20.18
N ARG A 17 5.88 4.88 -19.27
CA ARG A 17 7.18 5.58 -19.32
C ARG A 17 8.28 4.80 -18.62
N GLU A 18 7.95 4.18 -17.48
CA GLU A 18 8.92 3.48 -16.63
C GLU A 18 9.15 2.02 -17.07
N MET A 19 8.14 1.38 -17.66
CA MET A 19 8.21 -0.02 -18.11
C MET A 19 8.42 -0.14 -19.62
N PRO A 20 9.19 -1.16 -20.09
CA PRO A 20 9.26 -1.47 -21.51
C PRO A 20 7.88 -1.76 -22.11
N PHE A 21 7.63 -1.33 -23.35
CA PHE A 21 6.30 -1.43 -23.97
C PHE A 21 5.73 -2.85 -24.07
N TRP A 22 6.60 -3.86 -24.07
CA TRP A 22 6.27 -5.29 -24.14
C TRP A 22 6.02 -5.90 -22.77
N ASP A 23 6.51 -5.28 -21.70
CA ASP A 23 6.34 -5.77 -20.35
C ASP A 23 4.99 -5.31 -19.81
N ARG A 24 4.16 -6.29 -19.51
CA ARG A 24 2.82 -6.10 -18.94
C ARG A 24 2.68 -6.89 -17.64
N SER A 25 3.78 -7.26 -17.01
CA SER A 25 3.78 -8.00 -15.76
C SER A 25 3.96 -7.07 -14.56
N ILE A 26 3.14 -7.25 -13.54
CA ILE A 26 3.30 -6.62 -12.23
C ILE A 26 3.40 -7.75 -11.21
N ASP A 27 4.58 -7.96 -10.64
CA ASP A 27 4.79 -9.06 -9.70
C ASP A 27 3.89 -8.95 -8.46
N LEU A 28 3.78 -7.74 -7.92
CA LEU A 28 3.05 -7.46 -6.69
C LEU A 28 2.34 -6.12 -6.73
N LEU A 29 1.03 -6.16 -6.48
CA LEU A 29 0.19 -4.99 -6.25
C LEU A 29 -0.01 -4.80 -4.74
N ILE A 30 0.22 -3.60 -4.23
CA ILE A 30 0.03 -3.25 -2.83
C ILE A 30 -1.10 -2.23 -2.73
N MET A 31 -2.16 -2.58 -2.00
CA MET A 31 -3.27 -1.69 -1.66
C MET A 31 -3.14 -1.32 -0.20
N THR A 32 -2.73 -0.09 0.08
CA THR A 32 -2.42 0.35 1.45
C THR A 32 -3.68 0.42 2.32
N HIS A 33 -4.78 0.92 1.75
CA HIS A 33 -6.11 1.02 2.35
C HIS A 33 -7.17 1.10 1.22
N PRO A 34 -8.47 0.94 1.52
CA PRO A 34 -9.48 0.73 0.48
C PRO A 34 -10.00 2.02 -0.21
N ASP A 35 -9.60 3.21 0.23
CA ASP A 35 -10.15 4.47 -0.26
C ASP A 35 -10.04 4.63 -1.79
N ALA A 36 -11.11 5.16 -2.39
CA ALA A 36 -11.30 5.21 -3.83
C ALA A 36 -10.20 5.99 -4.57
N ASP A 37 -9.64 7.04 -3.96
CA ASP A 37 -8.54 7.81 -4.53
C ASP A 37 -7.19 7.06 -4.49
N HIS A 38 -7.11 5.92 -3.80
CA HIS A 38 -5.96 5.01 -3.88
C HIS A 38 -6.18 3.87 -4.89
N ILE A 39 -7.43 3.48 -5.17
CA ILE A 39 -7.70 2.26 -5.94
C ILE A 39 -8.31 2.49 -7.32
N SER A 40 -8.80 3.69 -7.63
CA SER A 40 -9.46 4.00 -8.91
C SER A 40 -8.56 3.70 -10.11
N GLY A 41 -7.28 4.04 -10.05
CA GLY A 41 -6.31 3.74 -11.11
C GLY A 41 -6.06 2.25 -11.31
N LEU A 42 -6.27 1.42 -10.29
CA LEU A 42 -5.96 -0.01 -10.33
C LEU A 42 -6.91 -0.78 -11.24
N VAL A 43 -8.16 -0.34 -11.36
CA VAL A 43 -9.15 -0.94 -12.26
C VAL A 43 -8.59 -1.05 -13.69
N GLU A 44 -8.03 0.04 -14.22
CA GLU A 44 -7.50 0.07 -15.58
C GLU A 44 -6.15 -0.65 -15.71
N VAL A 45 -5.39 -0.76 -14.61
CA VAL A 45 -4.17 -1.57 -14.57
C VAL A 45 -4.50 -3.05 -14.66
N LEU A 46 -5.51 -3.52 -13.94
CA LEU A 46 -5.94 -4.92 -13.97
C LEU A 46 -6.47 -5.35 -15.36
N ASP A 47 -7.00 -4.42 -16.14
CA ASP A 47 -7.44 -4.68 -17.51
C ASP A 47 -6.26 -4.77 -18.51
N ARG A 48 -5.06 -4.28 -18.15
CA ARG A 48 -3.91 -4.11 -19.07
C ARG A 48 -2.64 -4.86 -18.68
N TYR A 49 -2.52 -5.24 -17.42
CA TYR A 49 -1.33 -5.87 -16.85
C TYR A 49 -1.73 -7.18 -16.18
N GLU A 50 -0.88 -8.18 -16.33
CA GLU A 50 -0.96 -9.43 -15.59
C GLU A 50 -0.34 -9.21 -14.21
N VAL A 51 -1.15 -9.32 -13.16
CA VAL A 51 -0.70 -9.17 -11.78
C VAL A 51 -0.42 -10.55 -11.17
N GLY A 52 0.80 -10.74 -10.64
CA GLY A 52 1.26 -12.01 -10.07
C GLY A 52 0.74 -12.28 -8.65
N GLY A 53 0.48 -11.23 -7.88
CA GLY A 53 -0.06 -11.27 -6.54
C GLY A 53 -0.50 -9.89 -6.06
N TRP A 54 -1.36 -9.82 -5.06
CA TRP A 54 -1.73 -8.57 -4.41
C TRP A 54 -1.78 -8.70 -2.90
N LEU A 55 -1.53 -7.60 -2.20
CA LEU A 55 -1.54 -7.56 -0.75
C LEU A 55 -2.31 -6.34 -0.21
N ASP A 56 -2.96 -6.55 0.93
CA ASP A 56 -3.82 -5.56 1.58
C ASP A 56 -3.86 -5.69 3.09
N ASN A 57 -4.44 -4.68 3.74
CA ASN A 57 -4.66 -4.66 5.18
C ASN A 57 -5.91 -5.46 5.62
N GLY A 58 -6.62 -6.15 4.72
CA GLY A 58 -7.74 -7.01 5.07
C GLY A 58 -9.00 -6.29 5.54
N ARG A 59 -9.04 -4.95 5.47
CA ARG A 59 -10.19 -4.16 5.86
C ARG A 59 -11.20 -4.14 4.71
N PRO A 60 -12.46 -4.57 4.94
CA PRO A 60 -13.48 -4.49 3.92
C PRO A 60 -13.95 -3.05 3.74
N ASP A 61 -14.41 -2.73 2.54
CA ASP A 61 -15.06 -1.47 2.19
C ASP A 61 -16.29 -1.75 1.31
N ASP A 62 -17.33 -0.94 1.47
CA ASP A 62 -18.59 -1.05 0.73
C ASP A 62 -18.62 -0.13 -0.51
N ASP A 63 -17.53 0.61 -0.78
CA ASP A 63 -17.39 1.46 -1.96
C ASP A 63 -17.47 0.64 -3.25
N ALA A 64 -18.18 1.20 -4.25
CA ALA A 64 -18.39 0.54 -5.52
C ALA A 64 -17.06 0.27 -6.26
N THR A 65 -16.10 1.19 -6.16
CA THR A 65 -14.77 1.09 -6.79
C THR A 65 -13.96 -0.03 -6.16
N TYR A 66 -14.04 -0.17 -4.83
CA TYR A 66 -13.41 -1.27 -4.11
C TYR A 66 -13.99 -2.61 -4.54
N GLY A 67 -15.32 -2.73 -4.58
CA GLY A 67 -15.99 -3.92 -5.08
C GLY A 67 -15.60 -4.27 -6.52
N GLU A 68 -15.46 -3.28 -7.40
CA GLU A 68 -15.05 -3.49 -8.80
C GLU A 68 -13.60 -3.98 -8.93
N CYS A 69 -12.69 -3.45 -8.11
CA CYS A 69 -11.31 -3.91 -8.03
C CYS A 69 -11.22 -5.36 -7.53
N MET A 70 -11.94 -5.67 -6.46
CA MET A 70 -11.97 -7.02 -5.88
C MET A 70 -12.51 -8.04 -6.88
N ALA A 71 -13.61 -7.70 -7.58
CA ALA A 71 -14.19 -8.56 -8.60
C ALA A 71 -13.19 -8.89 -9.74
N ARG A 72 -12.42 -7.90 -10.21
CA ARG A 72 -11.38 -8.12 -11.23
C ARG A 72 -10.23 -9.00 -10.72
N LEU A 73 -9.75 -8.75 -9.51
CA LEU A 73 -8.68 -9.56 -8.89
C LEU A 73 -9.12 -11.01 -8.71
N GLU A 74 -10.38 -11.23 -8.32
CA GLU A 74 -10.98 -12.57 -8.20
C GLU A 74 -11.17 -13.24 -9.56
N GLU A 75 -11.67 -12.53 -10.57
CA GLU A 75 -11.85 -13.03 -11.93
C GLU A 75 -10.51 -13.46 -12.55
N ALA A 76 -9.47 -12.63 -12.38
CA ALA A 76 -8.11 -12.91 -12.81
C ALA A 76 -7.39 -13.95 -11.92
N LYS A 77 -8.01 -14.39 -10.82
CA LYS A 77 -7.46 -15.35 -9.84
C LYS A 77 -6.10 -14.92 -9.29
N VAL A 78 -5.92 -13.62 -9.07
CA VAL A 78 -4.69 -13.07 -8.51
C VAL A 78 -4.61 -13.47 -7.03
N PRO A 79 -3.53 -14.13 -6.58
CA PRO A 79 -3.34 -14.51 -5.18
C PRO A 79 -3.38 -13.29 -4.24
N ARG A 80 -4.21 -13.36 -3.20
CA ARG A 80 -4.32 -12.34 -2.14
C ARG A 80 -3.42 -12.68 -0.95
N HIS A 81 -2.70 -11.68 -0.45
CA HIS A 81 -1.95 -11.73 0.80
C HIS A 81 -2.44 -10.66 1.77
N MET A 82 -3.19 -11.06 2.78
CA MET A 82 -3.58 -10.16 3.87
C MET A 82 -2.44 -10.08 4.88
N VAL A 83 -1.94 -8.88 5.17
CA VAL A 83 -0.73 -8.68 5.99
C VAL A 83 -0.94 -7.78 7.20
N ARG A 84 -0.13 -7.97 8.24
CA ARG A 84 -0.14 -7.24 9.51
C ARG A 84 1.28 -6.94 9.98
N ALA A 85 1.38 -6.05 10.96
CA ALA A 85 2.63 -5.74 11.64
C ALA A 85 3.35 -7.02 12.09
N GLY A 86 4.60 -7.16 11.68
CA GLY A 86 5.44 -8.34 11.91
C GLY A 86 5.53 -9.30 10.73
N ASP A 87 4.68 -9.17 9.71
CA ASP A 87 4.82 -9.95 8.48
C ASP A 87 6.01 -9.45 7.64
N SER A 88 6.60 -10.35 6.85
CA SER A 88 7.69 -10.04 5.93
C SER A 88 7.57 -10.86 4.65
N LEU A 89 7.85 -10.22 3.52
CA LEU A 89 7.82 -10.80 2.19
C LEU A 89 9.20 -10.62 1.54
N ASP A 90 9.79 -11.73 1.10
CA ASP A 90 10.98 -11.71 0.25
C ASP A 90 10.52 -11.52 -1.21
N LEU A 91 10.85 -10.36 -1.79
CA LEU A 91 10.52 -10.02 -3.17
C LEU A 91 11.61 -10.50 -4.16
N GLY A 92 12.62 -11.22 -3.65
CA GLY A 92 13.77 -11.67 -4.41
C GLY A 92 14.82 -10.57 -4.60
N GLN A 93 15.96 -10.95 -5.17
CA GLN A 93 17.07 -10.02 -5.49
C GLN A 93 17.61 -9.25 -4.26
N GLY A 94 17.40 -9.79 -3.05
CA GLY A 94 17.77 -9.15 -1.78
C GLY A 94 16.84 -8.03 -1.35
N ILE A 95 15.64 -7.92 -1.94
CA ILE A 95 14.60 -6.98 -1.55
C ILE A 95 13.67 -7.66 -0.56
N VAL A 96 13.57 -7.10 0.65
CA VAL A 96 12.65 -7.56 1.68
C VAL A 96 11.65 -6.45 1.98
N LEU A 97 10.37 -6.80 1.97
CA LEU A 97 9.28 -5.92 2.38
C LEU A 97 8.79 -6.35 3.76
N GLU A 98 8.97 -5.50 4.75
CA GLU A 98 8.52 -5.71 6.12
C GLU A 98 7.27 -4.87 6.39
N VAL A 99 6.30 -5.45 7.10
CA VAL A 99 5.04 -4.78 7.43
C VAL A 99 5.12 -4.32 8.88
N LEU A 100 5.01 -3.01 9.10
CA LEU A 100 5.10 -2.38 10.42
C LEU A 100 3.74 -2.00 11.00
N HIS A 101 2.73 -1.85 10.12
CA HIS A 101 1.34 -1.47 10.44
C HIS A 101 0.39 -2.05 9.36
N PRO A 102 -0.87 -2.38 9.67
CA PRO A 102 -1.59 -2.23 10.94
C PRO A 102 -1.26 -3.31 11.98
N PRO A 103 -1.58 -3.09 13.27
CA PRO A 103 -1.49 -4.12 14.30
C PRO A 103 -2.36 -5.35 13.97
N PRO A 104 -2.10 -6.51 14.61
CA PRO A 104 -2.86 -7.74 14.35
C PRO A 104 -4.38 -7.57 14.47
N GLN A 105 -4.83 -6.73 15.41
CA GLN A 105 -6.21 -6.26 15.48
C GLN A 105 -6.30 -4.86 14.86
N LEU A 106 -7.12 -4.71 13.82
CA LEU A 106 -7.34 -3.41 13.18
C LEU A 106 -7.85 -2.37 14.19
N MET A 107 -7.42 -1.13 14.00
CA MET A 107 -7.87 0.02 14.78
C MET A 107 -9.35 0.30 14.47
N ILE A 108 -10.12 0.60 15.52
CA ILE A 108 -11.56 0.89 15.44
C ILE A 108 -11.84 2.12 16.32
N GLY A 109 -12.64 3.06 15.81
CA GLY A 109 -13.07 4.25 16.55
C GLY A 109 -12.03 5.38 16.59
N THR A 110 -11.11 5.40 15.63
CA THR A 110 -10.20 6.51 15.36
C THR A 110 -10.84 7.56 14.45
N GLU A 111 -10.23 8.73 14.34
CA GLU A 111 -10.56 9.71 13.30
C GLU A 111 -10.03 9.22 11.94
N GLY A 112 -10.86 8.43 11.23
CA GLY A 112 -10.50 7.84 9.93
C GLY A 112 -9.88 6.46 10.08
N ASP A 113 -10.71 5.46 10.40
CA ASP A 113 -10.24 4.09 10.64
C ASP A 113 -9.59 3.44 9.41
N ASP A 114 -10.02 3.77 8.19
CA ASP A 114 -9.44 3.22 6.95
C ASP A 114 -8.00 3.71 6.80
N ASN A 115 -7.79 5.03 6.89
CA ASN A 115 -6.49 5.69 6.90
C ASN A 115 -5.59 5.20 8.02
N ASN A 116 -6.09 5.16 9.26
CA ASN A 116 -5.33 4.67 10.41
C ASN A 116 -5.04 3.17 10.37
N ASN A 117 -5.59 2.41 9.43
CA ASN A 117 -5.19 1.03 9.16
C ASN A 117 -4.38 0.87 7.87
N SER A 118 -3.92 1.97 7.26
CA SER A 118 -3.04 1.94 6.09
C SER A 118 -1.81 1.06 6.34
N LEU A 119 -1.36 0.34 5.31
CA LEU A 119 -0.10 -0.37 5.40
C LEU A 119 1.07 0.60 5.58
N VAL A 120 1.85 0.38 6.63
CA VAL A 120 3.18 0.98 6.80
C VAL A 120 4.21 -0.09 6.50
N LEU A 121 5.03 0.16 5.48
CA LEU A 121 5.94 -0.83 4.91
C LEU A 121 7.36 -0.31 4.94
N ARG A 122 8.29 -1.17 5.37
CA ARG A 122 9.73 -0.92 5.20
C ARG A 122 10.25 -1.81 4.08
N LEU A 123 10.77 -1.19 3.02
CA LEU A 123 11.49 -1.88 1.96
C LEU A 123 12.98 -1.80 2.25
N ARG A 124 13.62 -2.96 2.33
CA ARG A 124 15.07 -3.09 2.56
C ARG A 124 15.71 -3.68 1.32
N TRP A 125 16.76 -3.02 0.83
CA TRP A 125 17.55 -3.51 -0.30
C TRP A 125 19.03 -3.18 -0.10
N GLY A 126 19.82 -4.19 0.27
CA GLY A 126 21.20 -3.99 0.67
C GLY A 126 21.29 -3.15 1.95
N GLU A 127 21.92 -1.98 1.85
CA GLU A 127 22.01 -1.00 2.95
C GLU A 127 20.92 0.07 2.90
N ALA A 128 20.10 0.11 1.85
CA ALA A 128 19.06 1.11 1.69
C ALA A 128 17.75 0.68 2.36
N GLU A 129 17.18 1.58 3.16
CA GLU A 129 15.88 1.38 3.82
C GLU A 129 14.90 2.50 3.45
N VAL A 130 13.74 2.11 2.92
CA VAL A 130 12.66 3.02 2.52
C VAL A 130 11.42 2.74 3.35
N LEU A 131 10.88 3.77 4.00
CA LEU A 131 9.64 3.70 4.75
C LEU A 131 8.49 4.31 3.95
N LEU A 132 7.46 3.51 3.71
CA LEU A 132 6.21 3.90 3.05
C LEU A 132 5.10 3.91 4.10
N THR A 133 4.59 5.08 4.46
CA THR A 133 3.64 5.19 5.60
C THR A 133 2.17 5.11 5.22
N GLY A 134 1.84 4.94 3.94
CA GLY A 134 0.46 5.05 3.46
C GLY A 134 -0.16 6.37 3.90
N ASP A 135 -1.41 6.34 4.34
CA ASP A 135 -2.16 7.54 4.73
C ASP A 135 -2.51 7.53 6.23
N ILE A 136 -1.64 6.94 7.05
CA ILE A 136 -1.83 6.92 8.50
C ILE A 136 -2.03 8.32 9.08
N GLY A 137 -2.93 8.43 10.05
CA GLY A 137 -3.18 9.63 10.83
C GLY A 137 -2.43 9.63 12.16
N ALA A 138 -2.63 10.70 12.95
CA ALA A 138 -1.91 10.94 14.20
C ALA A 138 -2.11 9.84 15.26
N GLU A 139 -3.24 9.12 15.28
CA GLU A 139 -3.42 7.97 16.18
C GLU A 139 -2.52 6.79 15.80
N ALA A 140 -2.44 6.45 14.51
CA ALA A 140 -1.57 5.38 14.03
C ALA A 140 -0.08 5.77 14.13
N GLU A 141 0.28 7.03 13.85
CA GLU A 141 1.63 7.54 14.07
C GLU A 141 2.05 7.41 15.54
N ARG A 142 1.21 7.83 16.50
CA ARG A 142 1.51 7.68 17.93
C ARG A 142 1.64 6.22 18.36
N LEU A 143 0.85 5.32 17.78
CA LEU A 143 0.95 3.89 18.04
C LEU A 143 2.30 3.34 17.55
N LEU A 144 2.76 3.76 16.37
CA LEU A 144 4.05 3.35 15.82
C LEU A 144 5.23 3.94 16.59
N LEU A 145 5.21 5.23 16.92
CA LEU A 145 6.24 5.87 17.73
C LEU A 145 6.32 5.31 19.15
N GLY A 146 5.18 4.88 19.71
CA GLY A 146 5.11 4.17 20.98
C GLY A 146 5.47 2.68 20.88
N SER A 147 5.59 2.14 19.67
CA SER A 147 6.05 0.77 19.47
C SER A 147 7.56 0.72 19.55
N ASN A 148 8.14 -0.31 20.20
CA ASN A 148 9.59 -0.51 20.22
C ASN A 148 10.13 -1.00 18.86
N GLN A 149 9.45 -0.67 17.75
CA GLN A 149 9.89 -0.99 16.40
C GLN A 149 10.94 0.02 15.96
N ASP A 150 11.92 -0.43 15.19
CA ASP A 150 12.87 0.46 14.55
C ASP A 150 12.22 1.07 13.31
N LEU A 151 12.01 2.39 13.35
CA LEU A 151 11.41 3.18 12.26
C LEU A 151 12.46 3.98 11.48
N ALA A 152 13.75 3.77 11.73
CA ALA A 152 14.80 4.41 10.96
C ALA A 152 14.68 4.03 9.48
N ALA A 153 14.87 5.01 8.60
CA ALA A 153 14.90 4.84 7.16
C ALA A 153 15.73 5.94 6.52
N ASP A 154 16.33 5.64 5.36
CA ASP A 154 17.05 6.61 4.54
C ASP A 154 16.10 7.50 3.73
N LEU A 155 14.93 6.96 3.39
CA LEU A 155 13.88 7.64 2.62
C LEU A 155 12.51 7.42 3.26
N LEU A 156 11.79 8.52 3.49
CA LEU A 156 10.42 8.50 4.00
C LEU A 156 9.46 9.02 2.90
N LYS A 157 8.50 8.19 2.49
CA LYS A 157 7.31 8.69 1.79
C LYS A 157 6.35 9.24 2.85
N VAL A 158 6.20 10.56 2.92
CA VAL A 158 5.31 11.24 3.87
C VAL A 158 3.86 10.81 3.66
N ALA A 159 3.13 10.61 4.76
CA ALA A 159 1.75 10.18 4.73
C ALA A 159 0.81 11.20 4.07
N HIS A 160 -0.27 10.73 3.44
CA HIS A 160 -1.37 11.57 2.94
C HIS A 160 -0.90 12.71 2.04
N HIS A 161 0.10 12.44 1.20
CA HIS A 161 0.71 13.43 0.31
C HIS A 161 1.25 14.70 1.01
N GLY A 162 1.50 14.66 2.32
CA GLY A 162 1.96 15.80 3.11
C GLY A 162 0.87 16.79 3.53
N SER A 163 -0.39 16.34 3.66
CA SER A 163 -1.46 17.18 4.22
C SER A 163 -1.19 17.51 5.70
N GLY A 164 -1.58 18.71 6.16
CA GLY A 164 -1.14 19.31 7.42
C GLY A 164 -1.54 18.59 8.73
N GLY A 165 -2.17 17.41 8.67
CA GLY A 165 -2.49 16.56 9.81
C GLY A 165 -1.67 15.26 9.89
N SER A 166 -0.78 15.02 8.91
CA SER A 166 -0.11 13.72 8.68
C SER A 166 1.38 13.72 9.04
N SER A 167 1.80 14.64 9.90
CA SER A 167 3.08 14.58 10.57
C SER A 167 2.92 15.23 11.94
N CYS A 168 2.93 14.44 13.00
CA CYS A 168 3.13 14.99 14.33
C CYS A 168 4.54 15.63 14.37
N GLU A 169 4.62 16.93 14.66
CA GLU A 169 5.90 17.56 15.01
C GLU A 169 6.41 16.94 16.32
N GLU A 170 7.72 16.68 16.39
CA GLU A 170 8.43 16.15 17.57
C GLU A 170 8.18 16.95 18.85
#